data_AF-A0A2V7E1G6-F1
#
_entry.id   AF-A0A2V7E1G6-F1
#
_cell.length_a   1.000
_cell.length_b   1.000
_cell.length_c   1.000
_cell.angle_alpha   90.00
_cell.angle_beta   90.00
_cell.angle_gamma   90.00
#
_symmetry.space_group_name_H-M   'P 1'
#
loop_
_entity.id
_entity.type
_entity.pdbx_description
1 polymer ?
#
loop_
_entity_poly.entity_id
_entity_poly.type
_entity_poly.pdbx_seq_one_letter_code
_entity_poly.pdbx_strand_id
1 'polypeptide(L)'
;MGVPVLFPGACPQLAKYFVVESDIPKDTDGDSLPDCWEDGTLWDDGLPGINYSGVWPEPDANGKFPATLRDVTLCVETNGTSGFQAEECASKTQKDIFVEVDFMQFHRPDPVAIGNVVTAFANAPAPTANQPAYPGPIRLHVQIDEQIPHTTATALIPCTPAPALGDATFDGLKTQFFGTQAERSIPNGTNAKALASHYALFVHNQPGTGNTSSGCSEVGGNDFMVSLGSWGIVTVGGVSHNVGTTDQQAGTFMHELGHNLGLRHGGDSNSNCKPNYQSVMNYTLQFSNTITARPLDYSRLTLATLNEASLVETTGVGAAPAALFTGKVAFGPQAGIPSKAVVATVNADDSIDWNRNGTVSATPVARDLNNLGIASCPALPGTFPANAEILTGFNDWISLDFNFRGSLDFAGGATSSIDENIVEITLPEALSLSRDVIDIKPADPNNTIGRGAATTIEVAMFSRRDDHGLLEFDARNLDPATIVLRGTGNATWTLPVKRNTQGKFQCSMRDVNHDGAADLVCQFDFAKNTVSVGDKSAVLEATTFDGTYDFHASDSIRVMP
;
A
#
# COMPACT_ATOMS: atom_id res chain seq x y z
N MET A 1 -6.82 -22.31 -28.92
CA MET A 1 -5.63 -22.45 -28.04
C MET A 1 -4.54 -23.07 -28.88
N GLY A 2 -3.50 -22.29 -29.21
CA GLY A 2 -2.33 -22.76 -29.95
C GLY A 2 -1.53 -23.77 -29.14
N VAL A 3 -0.56 -24.42 -29.78
CA VAL A 3 0.38 -25.34 -29.13
C VAL A 3 1.07 -24.61 -27.96
N PRO A 4 1.19 -25.19 -26.76
CA PRO A 4 1.90 -24.57 -25.65
C PRO A 4 3.35 -24.32 -26.06
N VAL A 5 3.79 -23.05 -25.98
CA VAL A 5 5.19 -22.71 -26.18
C VAL A 5 5.95 -23.27 -24.98
N LEU A 6 7.01 -24.05 -25.23
CA LEU A 6 7.88 -24.55 -24.17
C LEU A 6 8.58 -23.33 -23.54
N PHE A 7 8.14 -22.98 -22.33
CA PHE A 7 8.80 -21.98 -21.50
C PHE A 7 9.97 -22.63 -20.74
N PRO A 8 11.11 -21.92 -20.58
CA PRO A 8 11.45 -20.63 -21.17
C PRO A 8 12.17 -20.88 -22.50
N GLY A 9 11.73 -20.43 -23.65
CA GLY A 9 10.75 -19.42 -23.98
C GLY A 9 10.89 -19.13 -25.48
N ALA A 10 10.40 -17.98 -25.89
CA ALA A 10 10.42 -17.61 -27.29
C ALA A 10 11.68 -16.84 -27.74
N CYS A 11 12.84 -17.07 -27.10
CA CYS A 11 14.12 -16.50 -27.51
C CYS A 11 14.59 -17.08 -28.86
N PRO A 12 15.31 -16.30 -29.70
CA PRO A 12 16.00 -16.86 -30.86
C PRO A 12 17.13 -17.77 -30.38
N GLN A 13 17.32 -18.91 -31.06
CA GLN A 13 18.32 -19.94 -30.72
C GLN A 13 19.77 -19.48 -30.98
N LEU A 14 20.20 -18.46 -30.25
CA LEU A 14 21.51 -17.84 -30.34
C LEU A 14 22.26 -18.07 -29.02
N ALA A 15 23.47 -18.63 -29.09
CA ALA A 15 24.27 -18.99 -27.92
C ALA A 15 24.51 -17.85 -26.92
N LYS A 16 24.39 -16.57 -27.34
CA LYS A 16 24.49 -15.42 -26.43
C LYS A 16 23.37 -15.38 -25.38
N TYR A 17 22.18 -15.90 -25.67
CA TYR A 17 21.01 -15.85 -24.79
C TYR A 17 20.78 -17.10 -23.95
N PHE A 18 21.62 -18.12 -24.09
CA PHE A 18 21.47 -19.36 -23.34
C PHE A 18 22.73 -19.63 -22.53
N VAL A 19 22.55 -20.15 -21.32
CA VAL A 19 23.67 -20.72 -20.56
C VAL A 19 24.20 -21.90 -21.37
N VAL A 20 25.51 -21.91 -21.63
CA VAL A 20 26.20 -22.73 -22.65
C VAL A 20 25.94 -24.25 -22.51
N GLU A 21 25.39 -24.70 -21.38
CA GLU A 21 25.23 -26.12 -21.03
C GLU A 21 23.81 -26.53 -20.58
N SER A 22 22.80 -25.64 -20.59
CA SER A 22 21.49 -25.97 -19.95
C SER A 22 20.21 -25.63 -20.73
N ASP A 23 20.27 -25.08 -21.95
CA ASP A 23 19.08 -24.57 -22.68
C ASP A 23 18.21 -23.58 -21.86
N ILE A 24 18.71 -23.10 -20.71
CA ILE A 24 18.08 -22.10 -19.87
C ILE A 24 18.44 -20.72 -20.44
N PRO A 25 17.46 -19.87 -20.77
CA PRO A 25 17.71 -18.50 -21.13
C PRO A 25 18.45 -17.76 -20.02
N LYS A 26 19.42 -16.94 -20.41
CA LYS A 26 20.10 -16.04 -19.50
C LYS A 26 19.14 -14.95 -19.06
N ASP A 27 19.32 -14.55 -17.81
CA ASP A 27 18.71 -13.42 -17.15
C ASP A 27 19.86 -12.82 -16.32
N THR A 28 20.47 -11.77 -16.86
CA THR A 28 21.75 -11.26 -16.37
C THR A 28 21.59 -10.44 -15.10
N ASP A 29 20.49 -9.73 -14.92
CA ASP A 29 20.23 -8.94 -13.72
C ASP A 29 19.34 -9.67 -12.70
N GLY A 30 18.66 -10.75 -13.08
CA GLY A 30 17.90 -11.63 -12.21
C GLY A 30 16.49 -11.13 -11.90
N ASP A 31 15.87 -10.33 -12.76
CA ASP A 31 14.48 -9.87 -12.61
C ASP A 31 13.45 -10.83 -13.23
N SER A 32 13.90 -12.00 -13.68
CA SER A 32 13.10 -13.03 -14.32
C SER A 32 12.57 -12.61 -15.70
N LEU A 33 13.13 -11.59 -16.35
CA LEU A 33 12.99 -11.33 -17.77
C LEU A 33 14.24 -11.87 -18.49
N PRO A 34 14.11 -12.85 -19.40
CA PRO A 34 15.24 -13.32 -20.17
C PRO A 34 15.91 -12.21 -20.97
N ASP A 35 17.25 -12.22 -21.03
CA ASP A 35 18.09 -11.25 -21.74
C ASP A 35 17.62 -11.01 -23.19
N CYS A 36 17.05 -12.04 -23.82
CA CYS A 36 16.56 -11.97 -25.19
C CYS A 36 15.31 -11.10 -25.34
N TRP A 37 14.46 -11.01 -24.31
CA TRP A 37 13.28 -10.15 -24.29
C TRP A 37 13.68 -8.70 -24.10
N GLU A 38 14.77 -8.46 -23.38
CA GLU A 38 15.26 -7.13 -23.02
C GLU A 38 16.25 -6.56 -24.05
N ASP A 39 16.64 -7.36 -25.04
CA ASP A 39 17.60 -6.95 -26.05
C ASP A 39 16.92 -6.21 -27.22
N GLY A 40 16.74 -4.90 -27.07
CA GLY A 40 16.23 -4.04 -28.14
C GLY A 40 17.05 -4.12 -29.44
N THR A 41 18.33 -4.51 -29.39
CA THR A 41 19.17 -4.63 -30.60
C THR A 41 18.76 -5.79 -31.51
N LEU A 42 17.91 -6.71 -31.03
CA LEU A 42 17.30 -7.75 -31.85
C LEU A 42 16.32 -7.22 -32.89
N TRP A 43 15.79 -6.02 -32.67
CA TRP A 43 14.66 -5.50 -33.44
C TRP A 43 15.10 -4.37 -34.38
N ASP A 44 14.45 -4.29 -35.54
CA ASP A 44 14.70 -3.23 -36.54
C ASP A 44 14.38 -1.83 -36.01
N ASP A 45 13.38 -1.72 -35.12
CA ASP A 45 13.02 -0.50 -34.39
C ASP A 45 13.83 -0.22 -33.12
N GLY A 46 14.66 -1.17 -32.68
CA GLY A 46 15.54 -1.01 -31.52
C GLY A 46 14.86 -1.16 -30.15
N LEU A 47 13.60 -1.59 -30.08
CA LEU A 47 12.85 -1.69 -28.82
C LEU A 47 12.77 -3.14 -28.31
N PRO A 48 12.95 -3.40 -27.01
CA PRO A 48 12.85 -4.75 -26.44
C PRO A 48 11.41 -5.29 -26.47
N GLY A 49 11.29 -6.61 -26.39
CA GLY A 49 10.04 -7.28 -26.05
C GLY A 49 9.95 -8.73 -26.51
N ILE A 50 8.74 -9.26 -26.51
CA ILE A 50 8.48 -10.70 -26.56
C ILE A 50 7.83 -11.07 -27.89
N ASN A 51 8.43 -12.02 -28.61
CA ASN A 51 7.79 -12.74 -29.72
C ASN A 51 7.18 -14.01 -29.16
N TYR A 52 5.92 -14.01 -28.75
CA TYR A 52 5.31 -15.18 -28.08
C TYR A 52 5.32 -16.43 -28.96
N SER A 53 5.23 -16.27 -30.29
CA SER A 53 5.18 -17.41 -31.22
C SER A 53 6.46 -18.26 -31.24
N GLY A 54 7.60 -17.68 -30.86
CA GLY A 54 8.92 -18.32 -30.98
C GLY A 54 9.38 -18.57 -32.41
N VAL A 55 8.68 -18.02 -33.40
CA VAL A 55 9.04 -18.14 -34.82
C VAL A 55 10.04 -17.05 -35.16
N TRP A 56 11.27 -17.46 -35.48
CA TRP A 56 12.38 -16.59 -35.85
C TRP A 56 12.83 -16.91 -37.29
N PRO A 57 12.41 -16.12 -38.30
CA PRO A 57 12.89 -16.27 -39.68
C PRO A 57 14.35 -15.81 -39.80
N GLU A 58 14.93 -15.85 -41.00
CA GLU A 58 16.26 -15.26 -41.21
C GLU A 58 16.24 -13.75 -40.89
N PRO A 59 17.21 -13.23 -40.11
CA PRO A 59 17.30 -11.82 -39.83
C PRO A 59 17.72 -11.02 -41.08
N ASP A 60 17.60 -9.69 -41.00
CA ASP A 60 18.07 -8.78 -42.03
C ASP A 60 19.62 -8.78 -42.16
N ALA A 61 20.15 -8.00 -43.11
CA ALA A 61 21.58 -7.91 -43.34
C ALA A 61 22.40 -7.37 -42.14
N ASN A 62 21.74 -6.76 -41.16
CA ASN A 62 22.32 -6.26 -39.92
C ASN A 62 22.12 -7.21 -38.74
N GLY A 63 21.50 -8.39 -38.95
CA GLY A 63 21.21 -9.36 -37.91
C GLY A 63 19.98 -9.01 -37.06
N LYS A 64 19.08 -8.16 -37.56
CA LYS A 64 17.87 -7.71 -36.86
C LYS A 64 16.61 -8.40 -37.40
N PHE A 65 15.63 -8.57 -36.53
CA PHE A 65 14.31 -9.12 -36.86
C PHE A 65 13.27 -7.99 -37.03
N PRO A 66 12.29 -8.15 -37.92
CA PRO A 66 11.20 -7.19 -38.06
C PRO A 66 10.38 -7.07 -36.77
N ALA A 67 10.13 -5.85 -36.29
CA ALA A 67 9.29 -5.59 -35.12
C ALA A 67 7.86 -6.14 -35.26
N THR A 68 7.39 -6.43 -36.49
CA THR A 68 6.09 -7.07 -36.73
C THR A 68 5.98 -8.50 -36.22
N LEU A 69 7.10 -9.13 -35.83
CA LEU A 69 7.12 -10.44 -35.16
C LEU A 69 7.01 -10.32 -33.63
N ARG A 70 7.17 -9.12 -33.08
CA ARG A 70 7.05 -8.84 -31.65
C ARG A 70 5.57 -8.74 -31.28
N ASP A 71 5.15 -9.53 -30.30
CA ASP A 71 3.76 -9.55 -29.82
C ASP A 71 3.51 -8.49 -28.73
N VAL A 72 4.53 -8.15 -27.94
CA VAL A 72 4.48 -7.06 -26.95
C VAL A 72 5.84 -6.36 -26.86
N THR A 73 5.82 -5.04 -26.71
CA THR A 73 7.03 -4.22 -26.45
C THR A 73 7.19 -4.06 -24.95
N LEU A 74 8.37 -4.32 -24.40
CA LEU A 74 8.65 -4.15 -22.97
C LEU A 74 9.17 -2.74 -22.69
N CYS A 75 8.31 -1.76 -22.95
CA CYS A 75 8.54 -0.36 -22.62
C CYS A 75 7.25 0.31 -22.18
N VAL A 76 7.34 1.26 -21.25
CA VAL A 76 6.21 2.06 -20.78
C VAL A 76 6.57 3.54 -20.90
N GLU A 77 5.73 4.31 -21.59
CA GLU A 77 5.91 5.75 -21.74
C GLU A 77 5.47 6.42 -20.44
N THR A 78 6.37 7.18 -19.81
CA THR A 78 6.16 7.72 -18.45
C THR A 78 6.35 9.22 -18.34
N ASN A 79 6.88 9.88 -19.38
CA ASN A 79 7.32 11.28 -19.30
C ASN A 79 6.57 12.24 -20.26
N GLY A 80 5.59 11.73 -21.01
CA GLY A 80 4.83 12.44 -22.03
C GLY A 80 5.60 12.77 -23.31
N THR A 81 6.76 12.16 -23.54
CA THR A 81 7.58 12.40 -24.74
C THR A 81 7.19 11.40 -25.83
N SER A 82 7.25 11.82 -27.09
CA SER A 82 6.99 10.91 -28.19
C SER A 82 8.12 9.87 -28.33
N GLY A 83 7.75 8.59 -28.25
CA GLY A 83 8.68 7.47 -28.32
C GLY A 83 9.09 6.99 -26.93
N PHE A 84 9.97 5.99 -26.87
CA PHE A 84 10.50 5.46 -25.62
C PHE A 84 11.96 5.88 -25.43
N GLN A 85 12.30 6.30 -24.22
CA GLN A 85 13.66 6.47 -23.76
C GLN A 85 14.23 5.14 -23.25
N ALA A 86 15.55 5.07 -23.06
CA ALA A 86 16.19 3.81 -22.67
C ALA A 86 15.75 3.37 -21.26
N GLU A 87 15.58 4.33 -20.36
CA GLU A 87 15.10 4.14 -18.99
C GLU A 87 13.67 3.62 -18.91
N GLU A 88 12.86 3.81 -19.97
CA GLU A 88 11.46 3.40 -20.09
C GLU A 88 11.29 1.98 -20.64
N CYS A 89 12.38 1.32 -21.01
CA CYS A 89 12.40 0.01 -21.65
C CYS A 89 13.19 -1.00 -20.82
N ALA A 90 12.85 -2.28 -20.94
CA ALA A 90 13.56 -3.37 -20.27
C ALA A 90 15.07 -3.39 -20.60
N SER A 91 15.91 -3.84 -19.66
CA SER A 91 17.37 -3.84 -19.80
C SER A 91 18.02 -4.99 -19.05
N LYS A 92 18.82 -5.77 -19.78
CA LYS A 92 19.67 -6.90 -19.31
C LYS A 92 20.62 -6.63 -18.13
N THR A 93 20.68 -5.41 -17.62
CA THR A 93 21.66 -5.00 -16.60
C THR A 93 21.01 -4.24 -15.46
N GLN A 94 19.68 -4.10 -15.48
CA GLN A 94 18.94 -3.26 -14.57
C GLN A 94 17.56 -3.87 -14.39
N LYS A 95 17.34 -4.48 -13.22
CA LYS A 95 16.07 -5.12 -12.88
C LYS A 95 14.87 -4.22 -13.19
N ASP A 96 13.89 -4.82 -13.84
CA ASP A 96 12.65 -4.22 -14.28
C ASP A 96 11.44 -4.98 -13.72
N ILE A 97 10.42 -4.24 -13.31
CA ILE A 97 9.10 -4.79 -12.97
C ILE A 97 8.08 -4.03 -13.79
N PHE A 98 7.21 -4.74 -14.51
CA PHE A 98 6.12 -4.13 -15.28
C PHE A 98 4.78 -4.34 -14.57
N VAL A 99 4.02 -3.26 -14.44
CA VAL A 99 2.65 -3.28 -13.92
C VAL A 99 1.75 -2.56 -14.90
N GLU A 100 0.74 -3.24 -15.42
CA GLU A 100 -0.38 -2.60 -16.10
C GLU A 100 -1.45 -2.23 -15.06
N VAL A 101 -1.99 -1.02 -15.16
CA VAL A 101 -3.01 -0.51 -14.26
C VAL A 101 -4.22 -0.05 -15.06
N ASP A 102 -5.33 -0.74 -14.84
CA ASP A 102 -6.65 -0.29 -15.25
C ASP A 102 -7.42 0.23 -14.05
N PHE A 103 -8.37 1.14 -14.31
CA PHE A 103 -9.07 1.84 -13.23
C PHE A 103 -10.53 2.08 -13.55
N MET A 104 -11.40 1.93 -12.56
CA MET A 104 -12.82 2.27 -12.72
C MET A 104 -13.01 3.76 -12.97
N GLN A 105 -14.13 4.12 -13.61
CA GLN A 105 -14.57 5.52 -13.68
C GLN A 105 -14.46 6.20 -12.30
N PHE A 106 -13.83 7.37 -12.26
CA PHE A 106 -13.52 8.16 -11.06
C PHE A 106 -12.41 7.61 -10.13
N HIS A 107 -11.79 6.47 -10.47
CA HIS A 107 -10.76 5.81 -9.66
C HIS A 107 -9.37 5.85 -10.32
N ARG A 108 -9.11 6.84 -11.19
CA ARG A 108 -7.78 7.02 -11.79
C ARG A 108 -6.76 7.19 -10.64
N PRO A 109 -5.67 6.40 -10.62
CA PRO A 109 -4.65 6.52 -9.59
C PRO A 109 -4.07 7.93 -9.53
N ASP A 110 -3.76 8.39 -8.33
CA ASP A 110 -3.00 9.62 -8.15
C ASP A 110 -1.59 9.44 -8.76
N PRO A 111 -1.19 10.25 -9.76
CA PRO A 111 0.14 10.13 -10.35
C PRO A 111 1.27 10.38 -9.35
N VAL A 112 1.03 11.16 -8.28
CA VAL A 112 2.02 11.36 -7.21
C VAL A 112 2.18 10.07 -6.40
N ALA A 113 1.09 9.35 -6.14
CA ALA A 113 1.15 8.07 -5.42
C ALA A 113 1.95 7.04 -6.22
N ILE A 114 1.67 6.91 -7.52
CA ILE A 114 2.42 6.02 -8.42
C ILE A 114 3.91 6.43 -8.48
N GLY A 115 4.20 7.72 -8.64
CA GLY A 115 5.57 8.24 -8.64
C GLY A 115 6.33 7.97 -7.35
N ASN A 116 5.66 8.01 -6.19
CA ASN A 116 6.26 7.67 -4.89
C ASN A 116 6.65 6.19 -4.83
N VAL A 117 5.81 5.28 -5.34
CA VAL A 117 6.14 3.84 -5.40
C VAL A 117 7.29 3.58 -6.38
N VAL A 118 7.26 4.18 -7.57
CA VAL A 118 8.37 4.08 -8.54
C VAL A 118 9.69 4.56 -7.91
N THR A 119 9.64 5.65 -7.15
CA THR A 119 10.80 6.18 -6.40
C THR A 119 11.27 5.22 -5.31
N ALA A 120 10.36 4.52 -4.61
CA ALA A 120 10.72 3.53 -3.60
C ALA A 120 11.52 2.36 -4.21
N PHE A 121 11.08 1.82 -5.35
CA PHE A 121 11.79 0.77 -6.08
C PHE A 121 13.11 1.27 -6.68
N ALA A 122 13.17 2.50 -7.20
CA ALA A 122 14.42 3.10 -7.67
C ALA A 122 15.44 3.29 -6.53
N ASN A 123 14.96 3.40 -5.28
CA ASN A 123 15.80 3.49 -4.08
C ASN A 123 15.98 2.13 -3.38
N ALA A 124 15.61 1.02 -4.01
CA ALA A 124 15.90 -0.31 -3.49
C ALA A 124 17.41 -0.46 -3.20
N PRO A 125 17.79 -1.13 -2.10
CA PRO A 125 19.16 -1.14 -1.63
C PRO A 125 20.10 -1.76 -2.68
N ALA A 126 21.29 -1.17 -2.85
CA ALA A 126 22.30 -1.68 -3.76
C ALA A 126 23.14 -2.80 -3.12
N PRO A 127 23.60 -3.79 -3.90
CA PRO A 127 24.55 -4.79 -3.42
C PRO A 127 25.80 -4.11 -2.84
N THR A 128 26.23 -4.56 -1.68
CA THR A 128 27.51 -4.15 -1.07
C THR A 128 28.37 -5.36 -0.76
N ALA A 129 29.65 -5.16 -0.43
CA ALA A 129 30.52 -6.26 -0.01
C ALA A 129 29.98 -7.07 1.18
N ASN A 130 29.23 -6.42 2.09
CA ASN A 130 28.65 -7.05 3.27
C ASN A 130 27.20 -7.53 3.07
N GLN A 131 26.55 -7.10 1.99
CA GLN A 131 25.17 -7.46 1.64
C GLN A 131 25.07 -7.61 0.11
N PRO A 132 25.68 -8.67 -0.46
CA PRO A 132 25.72 -8.86 -1.91
C PRO A 132 24.38 -9.30 -2.51
N ALA A 133 23.42 -9.74 -1.66
CA ALA A 133 22.11 -10.23 -2.08
C ALA A 133 21.07 -9.13 -2.29
N TYR A 134 21.39 -7.87 -1.97
CA TYR A 134 20.47 -6.78 -2.28
C TYR A 134 20.23 -6.65 -3.79
N PRO A 135 18.99 -6.36 -4.22
CA PRO A 135 18.61 -6.46 -5.62
C PRO A 135 19.19 -5.33 -6.48
N GLY A 136 19.65 -4.22 -5.89
CA GLY A 136 19.94 -3.00 -6.64
C GLY A 136 18.75 -2.05 -6.65
N PRO A 137 18.92 -0.81 -7.13
CA PRO A 137 17.81 -0.05 -7.69
C PRO A 137 17.00 -0.95 -8.62
N ILE A 138 15.68 -0.81 -8.62
CA ILE A 138 14.76 -1.52 -9.52
C ILE A 138 13.96 -0.48 -10.28
N ARG A 139 13.81 -0.66 -11.59
CA ARG A 139 12.92 0.19 -12.39
C ARG A 139 11.52 -0.41 -12.38
N LEU A 140 10.59 0.31 -11.76
CA LEU A 140 9.18 -0.05 -11.80
C LEU A 140 8.50 0.71 -12.93
N HIS A 141 8.03 -0.02 -13.94
CA HIS A 141 7.31 0.48 -15.10
C HIS A 141 5.81 0.34 -14.87
N VAL A 142 5.15 1.44 -14.52
CA VAL A 142 3.70 1.46 -14.27
C VAL A 142 2.97 2.07 -15.46
N GLN A 143 2.25 1.24 -16.20
CA GLN A 143 1.42 1.67 -17.33
C GLN A 143 -0.01 1.92 -16.86
N ILE A 144 -0.39 3.20 -16.72
CA ILE A 144 -1.80 3.56 -16.54
C ILE A 144 -2.49 3.50 -17.90
N ASP A 145 -3.26 2.43 -18.15
CA ASP A 145 -3.89 2.19 -19.46
C ASP A 145 -5.28 2.83 -19.56
N GLU A 146 -6.36 2.08 -19.29
CA GLU A 146 -7.70 2.55 -19.61
C GLU A 146 -8.67 2.65 -18.42
N GLN A 147 -9.66 3.52 -18.61
CA GLN A 147 -10.77 3.66 -17.68
C GLN A 147 -11.83 2.60 -18.01
N ILE A 148 -12.09 1.69 -17.08
CA ILE A 148 -13.09 0.62 -17.21
C ILE A 148 -14.46 1.03 -16.60
N PRO A 149 -15.56 0.32 -16.91
CA PRO A 149 -16.86 0.58 -16.32
C PRO A 149 -16.85 0.48 -14.78
N HIS A 150 -17.60 1.36 -14.13
CA HIS A 150 -17.72 1.35 -12.67
C HIS A 150 -18.65 0.24 -12.18
N THR A 151 -18.21 -0.53 -11.19
CA THR A 151 -19.06 -1.37 -10.34
C THR A 151 -18.76 -1.07 -8.87
N THR A 152 -19.77 -1.20 -8.01
CA THR A 152 -19.60 -0.88 -6.57
C THR A 152 -18.66 -1.87 -5.88
N ALA A 153 -18.74 -3.15 -6.23
CA ALA A 153 -17.92 -4.19 -5.66
C ALA A 153 -17.24 -5.02 -6.76
N THR A 154 -16.00 -5.44 -6.48
CA THR A 154 -15.22 -6.34 -7.33
C THR A 154 -14.64 -7.47 -6.48
N ALA A 155 -14.92 -8.71 -6.89
CA ALA A 155 -14.39 -9.90 -6.24
C ALA A 155 -13.08 -10.34 -6.91
N LEU A 156 -11.99 -10.43 -6.15
CA LEU A 156 -10.80 -11.23 -6.47
C LEU A 156 -10.85 -12.47 -5.59
N ILE A 157 -11.21 -13.61 -6.17
CA ILE A 157 -11.33 -14.86 -5.40
C ILE A 157 -9.92 -15.47 -5.30
N PRO A 158 -9.52 -15.97 -4.12
CA PRO A 158 -10.33 -16.23 -2.94
C PRO A 158 -10.03 -15.28 -1.77
N CYS A 159 -9.20 -14.24 -1.98
CA CYS A 159 -8.94 -13.22 -0.96
C CYS A 159 -10.21 -12.41 -0.62
N THR A 160 -11.20 -12.39 -1.53
CA THR A 160 -12.56 -11.89 -1.29
C THR A 160 -13.61 -13.01 -1.27
N PRO A 161 -14.77 -12.79 -0.62
CA PRO A 161 -15.94 -13.65 -0.78
C PRO A 161 -16.41 -13.72 -2.24
N ALA A 162 -17.15 -14.78 -2.57
CA ALA A 162 -17.78 -14.89 -3.89
C ALA A 162 -18.66 -13.65 -4.22
N PRO A 163 -18.68 -13.20 -5.49
CA PRO A 163 -19.45 -12.03 -5.90
C PRO A 163 -20.95 -12.24 -5.68
N ALA A 164 -21.64 -11.19 -5.21
CA ALA A 164 -23.08 -11.12 -5.24
C ALA A 164 -23.59 -10.77 -6.65
N LEU A 165 -24.91 -10.89 -6.87
CA LEU A 165 -25.51 -10.50 -8.15
C LEU A 165 -25.30 -9.00 -8.40
N GLY A 166 -24.57 -8.68 -9.47
CA GLY A 166 -24.25 -7.30 -9.87
C GLY A 166 -22.84 -6.85 -9.52
N ASP A 167 -22.10 -7.64 -8.73
CA ASP A 167 -20.67 -7.41 -8.48
C ASP A 167 -19.86 -7.82 -9.71
N ALA A 168 -18.74 -7.13 -9.94
CA ALA A 168 -17.76 -7.55 -10.93
C ALA A 168 -16.84 -8.65 -10.36
N THR A 169 -16.17 -9.37 -11.24
CA THR A 169 -15.04 -10.24 -10.88
C THR A 169 -13.76 -9.71 -11.50
N PHE A 170 -12.66 -9.80 -10.76
CA PHE A 170 -11.33 -9.42 -11.22
C PHE A 170 -10.98 -10.15 -12.52
N ASP A 171 -11.09 -11.49 -12.54
CA ASP A 171 -10.81 -12.31 -13.73
C ASP A 171 -11.68 -11.94 -14.95
N GLY A 172 -12.93 -11.56 -14.70
CA GLY A 172 -13.86 -11.14 -15.75
C GLY A 172 -13.41 -9.82 -16.38
N LEU A 173 -12.97 -8.87 -15.55
CA LEU A 173 -12.40 -7.60 -16.00
C LEU A 173 -11.05 -7.82 -16.69
N LYS A 174 -10.13 -8.60 -16.10
CA LYS A 174 -8.83 -8.97 -16.70
C LYS A 174 -9.00 -9.59 -18.08
N THR A 175 -9.92 -10.54 -18.25
CA THR A 175 -10.21 -11.17 -19.55
C THR A 175 -10.62 -10.16 -20.62
N GLN A 176 -11.29 -9.08 -20.23
CA GLN A 176 -11.80 -8.07 -21.15
C GLN A 176 -10.80 -6.93 -21.43
N PHE A 177 -10.04 -6.53 -20.41
CA PHE A 177 -9.29 -5.27 -20.42
C PHE A 177 -7.77 -5.43 -20.28
N PHE A 178 -7.25 -6.60 -19.90
CA PHE A 178 -5.79 -6.77 -19.82
C PHE A 178 -5.11 -6.62 -21.18
N GLY A 179 -4.04 -5.81 -21.22
CA GLY A 179 -3.34 -5.35 -22.41
C GLY A 179 -4.01 -4.15 -23.06
N THR A 180 -3.24 -3.19 -23.55
CA THR A 180 -3.78 -2.04 -24.30
C THR A 180 -4.63 -2.47 -25.49
N GLN A 181 -5.48 -1.57 -26.00
CA GLN A 181 -6.28 -1.85 -27.20
C GLN A 181 -5.42 -2.32 -28.39
N ALA A 182 -4.20 -1.79 -28.54
CA ALA A 182 -3.26 -2.22 -29.56
C ALA A 182 -2.76 -3.65 -29.30
N GLU A 183 -2.35 -3.97 -28.07
CA GLU A 183 -1.87 -5.30 -27.69
C GLU A 183 -2.96 -6.37 -27.81
N ARG A 184 -4.21 -6.07 -27.42
CA ARG A 184 -5.37 -6.97 -27.59
C ARG A 184 -5.71 -7.25 -29.05
N SER A 185 -5.31 -6.37 -29.98
CA SER A 185 -5.49 -6.58 -31.42
C SER A 185 -4.45 -7.53 -32.03
N ILE A 186 -3.35 -7.80 -31.30
CA ILE A 186 -2.29 -8.71 -31.72
C ILE A 186 -2.67 -10.14 -31.25
N PRO A 187 -2.65 -11.16 -32.12
CA PRO A 187 -3.12 -12.51 -31.78
C PRO A 187 -2.56 -13.13 -30.49
N ASN A 188 -1.31 -12.83 -30.13
CA ASN A 188 -0.71 -13.26 -28.86
C ASN A 188 -0.28 -12.10 -27.95
N GLY A 189 -0.72 -10.86 -28.20
CA GLY A 189 -0.23 -9.70 -27.46
C GLY A 189 -0.48 -9.80 -25.96
N THR A 190 -1.69 -10.16 -25.55
CA THR A 190 -2.03 -10.37 -24.14
C THR A 190 -1.34 -11.58 -23.53
N ASN A 191 -1.16 -12.67 -24.29
CA ASN A 191 -0.41 -13.85 -23.83
C ASN A 191 1.07 -13.50 -23.59
N ALA A 192 1.65 -12.68 -24.46
CA ALA A 192 3.01 -12.20 -24.33
C ALA A 192 3.15 -11.28 -23.11
N LYS A 193 2.23 -10.34 -22.95
CA LYS A 193 2.21 -9.40 -21.82
C LYS A 193 2.07 -10.10 -20.48
N ALA A 194 1.20 -11.13 -20.40
CA ALA A 194 1.02 -11.92 -19.19
C ALA A 194 2.31 -12.58 -18.69
N LEU A 195 3.31 -12.80 -19.55
CA LEU A 195 4.60 -13.37 -19.14
C LEU A 195 5.49 -12.36 -18.39
N ALA A 196 5.27 -11.06 -18.51
CA ALA A 196 6.19 -10.04 -18.01
C ALA A 196 5.54 -8.99 -17.11
N SER A 197 4.21 -8.90 -17.09
CA SER A 197 3.50 -7.85 -16.37
C SER A 197 2.62 -8.40 -15.25
N HIS A 198 2.66 -7.70 -14.12
CA HIS A 198 1.60 -7.71 -13.13
C HIS A 198 0.41 -6.89 -13.65
N TYR A 199 -0.79 -7.20 -13.16
CA TYR A 199 -2.02 -6.48 -13.49
C TYR A 199 -2.69 -5.97 -12.22
N ALA A 200 -2.89 -4.66 -12.19
CA ALA A 200 -3.50 -3.95 -11.09
C ALA A 200 -4.86 -3.37 -11.50
N LEU A 201 -5.86 -3.52 -10.64
CA LEU A 201 -7.14 -2.82 -10.79
C LEU A 201 -7.36 -1.80 -9.67
N PHE A 202 -7.60 -0.55 -10.02
CA PHE A 202 -8.15 0.44 -9.10
C PHE A 202 -9.68 0.37 -9.16
N VAL A 203 -10.27 -0.31 -8.18
CA VAL A 203 -11.70 -0.58 -8.07
C VAL A 203 -12.34 0.29 -7.00
N HIS A 204 -13.67 0.28 -6.94
CA HIS A 204 -14.39 0.96 -5.86
C HIS A 204 -14.21 0.22 -4.53
N ASN A 205 -14.99 -0.83 -4.25
CA ASN A 205 -14.85 -1.63 -3.02
C ASN A 205 -14.76 -3.13 -3.34
N GLN A 206 -14.55 -3.95 -2.30
CA GLN A 206 -14.66 -5.41 -2.37
C GLN A 206 -16.04 -5.88 -1.88
N PRO A 207 -16.50 -7.08 -2.23
CA PRO A 207 -17.77 -7.61 -1.73
C PRO A 207 -17.71 -7.98 -0.23
N GLY A 208 -18.89 -8.06 0.40
CA GLY A 208 -19.04 -8.63 1.73
C GLY A 208 -18.29 -7.88 2.82
N THR A 209 -17.55 -8.61 3.66
CA THR A 209 -16.77 -8.05 4.78
C THR A 209 -15.59 -7.19 4.34
N GLY A 210 -15.17 -7.28 3.07
CA GLY A 210 -14.08 -6.49 2.50
C GLY A 210 -14.50 -5.12 1.95
N ASN A 211 -15.76 -4.70 2.11
CA ASN A 211 -16.28 -3.44 1.51
C ASN A 211 -15.54 -2.16 1.94
N THR A 212 -14.71 -2.23 2.98
CA THR A 212 -13.82 -1.11 3.40
C THR A 212 -12.35 -1.50 3.42
N SER A 213 -11.99 -2.66 2.87
CA SER A 213 -10.60 -3.13 2.76
C SER A 213 -9.81 -2.24 1.80
N SER A 214 -8.53 -2.01 2.08
CA SER A 214 -7.69 -1.16 1.24
C SER A 214 -7.33 -1.81 -0.11
N GLY A 215 -7.10 -3.13 -0.14
CA GLY A 215 -6.68 -3.86 -1.33
C GLY A 215 -6.78 -5.39 -1.17
N CYS A 216 -6.37 -6.11 -2.20
CA CYS A 216 -6.36 -7.58 -2.25
C CYS A 216 -5.39 -8.03 -3.33
N SER A 217 -4.57 -9.04 -3.04
CA SER A 217 -3.58 -9.55 -3.98
C SER A 217 -3.46 -11.07 -3.93
N GLU A 218 -3.02 -11.66 -5.03
CA GLU A 218 -2.38 -12.97 -5.01
C GLU A 218 -1.02 -12.89 -4.27
N VAL A 219 -0.56 -14.02 -3.71
CA VAL A 219 0.77 -14.10 -3.08
C VAL A 219 1.72 -14.88 -4.00
N GLY A 220 2.75 -14.20 -4.50
CA GLY A 220 3.64 -14.72 -5.53
C GLY A 220 2.98 -14.82 -6.91
N GLY A 221 1.78 -14.27 -7.08
CA GLY A 221 1.05 -14.21 -8.34
C GLY A 221 1.35 -12.93 -9.12
N ASN A 222 0.44 -12.55 -10.01
CA ASN A 222 0.61 -11.33 -10.79
C ASN A 222 -0.61 -10.40 -10.77
N ASP A 223 -1.64 -10.73 -10.02
CA ASP A 223 -2.88 -9.97 -9.95
C ASP A 223 -3.10 -9.32 -8.59
N PHE A 224 -3.50 -8.06 -8.61
CA PHE A 224 -3.90 -7.34 -7.41
C PHE A 224 -4.88 -6.19 -7.67
N MET A 225 -5.57 -5.74 -6.63
CA MET A 225 -6.46 -4.60 -6.71
C MET A 225 -6.32 -3.64 -5.52
N VAL A 226 -6.49 -2.36 -5.81
CA VAL A 226 -6.63 -1.26 -4.84
C VAL A 226 -8.11 -0.90 -4.76
N SER A 227 -8.71 -0.94 -3.56
CA SER A 227 -10.16 -0.83 -3.33
C SER A 227 -10.53 0.25 -2.30
N LEU A 228 -10.07 1.48 -2.54
CA LEU A 228 -10.22 2.61 -1.61
C LEU A 228 -11.54 3.39 -1.72
N GLY A 229 -12.60 2.79 -2.29
CA GLY A 229 -13.89 3.42 -2.59
C GLY A 229 -14.72 3.87 -1.38
N SER A 230 -14.39 3.39 -0.18
CA SER A 230 -15.00 3.82 1.09
C SER A 230 -14.12 4.79 1.89
N TRP A 231 -12.94 5.13 1.38
CA TRP A 231 -11.94 5.95 2.05
C TRP A 231 -12.12 7.44 1.69
N GLY A 232 -11.13 8.27 2.00
CA GLY A 232 -11.26 9.73 1.88
C GLY A 232 -11.58 10.22 0.48
N ILE A 233 -12.30 11.35 0.42
CA ILE A 233 -12.62 12.04 -0.83
C ILE A 233 -11.42 12.92 -1.19
N VAL A 234 -10.74 12.59 -2.29
CA VAL A 234 -9.66 13.42 -2.83
C VAL A 234 -9.92 13.76 -4.28
N THR A 235 -9.28 14.83 -4.75
CA THR A 235 -9.41 15.30 -6.13
C THR A 235 -8.20 14.88 -6.95
N VAL A 236 -8.38 13.91 -7.83
CA VAL A 236 -7.34 13.44 -8.76
C VAL A 236 -7.75 13.81 -10.18
N GLY A 237 -6.86 14.48 -10.92
CA GLY A 237 -7.14 14.88 -12.31
C GLY A 237 -8.38 15.77 -12.48
N GLY A 238 -8.76 16.54 -11.45
CA GLY A 238 -9.94 17.40 -11.45
C GLY A 238 -11.26 16.69 -11.11
N VAL A 239 -11.22 15.42 -10.71
CA VAL A 239 -12.37 14.63 -10.29
C VAL A 239 -12.27 14.34 -8.79
N SER A 240 -13.27 14.75 -8.01
CA SER A 240 -13.36 14.40 -6.59
C SER A 240 -14.15 13.11 -6.40
N HIS A 241 -13.55 12.11 -5.76
CA HIS A 241 -14.18 10.83 -5.48
C HIS A 241 -13.57 10.17 -4.24
N ASN A 242 -14.28 9.21 -3.63
CA ASN A 242 -13.72 8.35 -2.60
C ASN A 242 -12.69 7.41 -3.23
N VAL A 243 -11.41 7.71 -3.06
CA VAL A 243 -10.29 6.93 -3.60
C VAL A 243 -9.11 6.84 -2.63
N GLY A 244 -9.26 7.37 -1.41
CA GLY A 244 -8.18 7.47 -0.43
C GLY A 244 -7.13 8.52 -0.79
N THR A 245 -6.35 8.93 0.21
CA THR A 245 -5.30 9.94 0.02
C THR A 245 -4.13 9.43 -0.81
N THR A 246 -3.23 10.33 -1.24
CA THR A 246 -2.01 9.95 -1.97
C THR A 246 -1.18 8.93 -1.18
N ASP A 247 -1.04 9.12 0.14
CA ASP A 247 -0.35 8.18 1.04
C ASP A 247 -1.03 6.81 1.11
N GLN A 248 -2.37 6.79 1.14
CA GLN A 248 -3.15 5.56 1.17
C GLN A 248 -3.06 4.79 -0.15
N GLN A 249 -3.16 5.49 -1.28
CA GLN A 249 -3.00 4.88 -2.61
C GLN A 249 -1.59 4.32 -2.80
N ALA A 250 -0.55 5.07 -2.42
CA ALA A 250 0.85 4.63 -2.55
C ALA A 250 1.16 3.45 -1.63
N GLY A 251 0.72 3.53 -0.36
CA GLY A 251 0.87 2.48 0.64
C GLY A 251 0.20 1.19 0.21
N THR A 252 -1.06 1.23 -0.19
CA THR A 252 -1.79 0.05 -0.67
C THR A 252 -1.19 -0.49 -1.96
N PHE A 253 -0.94 0.33 -2.98
CA PHE A 253 -0.38 -0.17 -4.24
C PHE A 253 0.96 -0.91 -4.02
N MET A 254 1.86 -0.35 -3.21
CA MET A 254 3.14 -1.00 -2.90
C MET A 254 2.96 -2.24 -2.03
N HIS A 255 2.01 -2.24 -1.09
CA HIS A 255 1.68 -3.38 -0.26
C HIS A 255 1.18 -4.56 -1.11
N GLU A 256 0.19 -4.32 -1.97
CA GLU A 256 -0.38 -5.35 -2.84
C GLU A 256 0.65 -5.85 -3.88
N LEU A 257 1.47 -4.97 -4.44
CA LEU A 257 2.58 -5.41 -5.28
C LEU A 257 3.59 -6.26 -4.49
N GLY A 258 3.77 -5.99 -3.20
CA GLY A 258 4.64 -6.77 -2.32
C GLY A 258 4.17 -8.21 -2.16
N HIS A 259 2.85 -8.43 -2.08
CA HIS A 259 2.27 -9.77 -2.10
C HIS A 259 2.58 -10.52 -3.40
N ASN A 260 2.43 -9.87 -4.56
CA ASN A 260 2.83 -10.45 -5.85
C ASN A 260 4.33 -10.77 -5.93
N LEU A 261 5.16 -10.05 -5.19
CA LEU A 261 6.60 -10.31 -5.04
C LEU A 261 6.92 -11.30 -3.90
N GLY A 262 5.93 -12.02 -3.40
CA GLY A 262 6.08 -13.12 -2.43
C GLY A 262 6.12 -12.69 -0.96
N LEU A 263 5.92 -11.41 -0.64
CA LEU A 263 5.92 -10.93 0.74
C LEU A 263 4.59 -11.17 1.44
N ARG A 264 4.65 -11.29 2.76
CA ARG A 264 3.51 -11.39 3.67
C ARG A 264 3.52 -10.23 4.67
N HIS A 265 2.47 -10.10 5.48
CA HIS A 265 2.36 -9.00 6.45
C HIS A 265 3.49 -8.95 7.51
N GLY A 266 4.17 -10.07 7.72
CA GLY A 266 5.37 -10.20 8.56
C GLY A 266 6.66 -10.45 7.78
N GLY A 267 6.64 -10.35 6.45
CA GLY A 267 7.74 -10.67 5.54
C GLY A 267 7.63 -12.11 5.06
N ASP A 268 7.98 -13.06 5.91
CA ASP A 268 7.92 -14.51 5.66
C ASP A 268 6.67 -15.20 6.25
N SER A 269 5.84 -14.45 6.96
CA SER A 269 4.75 -14.95 7.80
C SER A 269 3.59 -13.96 7.82
N ASN A 270 2.40 -14.42 8.20
CA ASN A 270 1.21 -13.56 8.32
C ASN A 270 1.16 -12.81 9.67
N SER A 271 2.21 -12.91 10.50
CA SER A 271 2.31 -12.18 11.77
C SER A 271 2.52 -10.70 11.52
N ASN A 272 1.45 -9.92 11.65
CA ASN A 272 1.42 -8.47 11.38
C ASN A 272 1.75 -7.65 12.64
N CYS A 273 1.87 -6.33 12.51
CA CYS A 273 2.14 -5.36 13.60
C CYS A 273 3.40 -5.65 14.43
N LYS A 274 4.39 -6.34 13.86
CA LYS A 274 5.66 -6.63 14.53
C LYS A 274 6.53 -5.36 14.59
N PRO A 275 6.95 -4.88 15.77
CA PRO A 275 7.79 -3.67 15.86
C PRO A 275 9.17 -3.84 15.21
N ASN A 276 9.65 -5.08 15.06
CA ASN A 276 10.93 -5.42 14.43
C ASN A 276 10.81 -5.75 12.93
N TYR A 277 9.72 -5.39 12.27
CA TYR A 277 9.54 -5.56 10.82
C TYR A 277 9.14 -4.24 10.16
N GLN A 278 10.10 -3.62 9.47
CA GLN A 278 10.04 -2.22 9.02
C GLN A 278 9.68 -2.12 7.54
N SER A 279 8.47 -2.54 7.20
CA SER A 279 7.99 -2.67 5.82
C SER A 279 6.58 -2.11 5.66
N VAL A 280 6.24 -1.59 4.47
CA VAL A 280 4.85 -1.24 4.10
C VAL A 280 3.89 -2.45 4.18
N MET A 281 4.43 -3.68 4.17
CA MET A 281 3.66 -4.90 4.44
C MET A 281 3.13 -4.98 5.89
N ASN A 282 3.74 -4.28 6.82
CA ASN A 282 3.28 -4.16 8.21
C ASN A 282 2.25 -3.03 8.31
N TYR A 283 1.05 -3.29 8.82
CA TYR A 283 -0.03 -2.30 8.88
C TYR A 283 0.29 -1.05 9.69
N THR A 284 1.24 -1.13 10.63
CA THR A 284 1.72 0.06 11.36
C THR A 284 2.53 1.02 10.49
N LEU A 285 2.98 0.56 9.32
CA LEU A 285 3.80 1.25 8.34
C LEU A 285 3.15 1.31 6.95
N GLN A 286 1.93 0.80 6.79
CA GLN A 286 1.20 0.90 5.52
C GLN A 286 0.77 2.35 5.24
N PHE A 287 0.36 3.08 6.28
CA PHE A 287 -0.05 4.50 6.20
C PHE A 287 0.68 5.37 7.23
N SER A 288 0.87 6.64 6.89
CA SER A 288 1.65 7.62 7.67
C SER A 288 0.97 8.10 8.96
N ASN A 289 -0.32 7.82 9.14
CA ASN A 289 -1.08 8.22 10.31
C ASN A 289 -0.71 7.43 11.58
N THR A 290 -0.15 6.23 11.47
CA THR A 290 0.32 5.45 12.62
C THR A 290 1.74 5.87 12.99
N ILE A 291 2.67 5.84 12.02
CA ILE A 291 4.05 6.29 12.16
C ILE A 291 4.28 7.45 11.19
N THR A 292 4.36 8.66 11.74
CA THR A 292 4.59 9.88 10.95
C THR A 292 5.97 9.88 10.32
N ALA A 293 6.04 10.30 9.06
CA ALA A 293 7.26 10.27 8.25
C ALA A 293 7.89 8.86 8.16
N ARG A 294 7.05 7.81 8.21
CA ARG A 294 7.48 6.47 7.81
C ARG A 294 8.06 6.50 6.39
N PRO A 295 9.08 5.70 6.09
CA PRO A 295 9.47 5.48 4.71
C PRO A 295 8.38 4.65 4.00
N LEU A 296 8.04 5.01 2.76
CA LEU A 296 7.32 4.12 1.85
C LEU A 296 8.34 3.15 1.28
N ASP A 297 8.51 2.00 1.93
CA ASP A 297 9.62 1.10 1.69
C ASP A 297 9.31 -0.33 2.14
N TYR A 298 10.03 -1.29 1.56
CA TYR A 298 10.11 -2.62 2.14
C TYR A 298 11.25 -2.70 3.16
N SER A 299 11.21 -3.69 4.05
CA SER A 299 12.22 -3.85 5.09
C SER A 299 13.59 -4.12 4.46
N ARG A 300 14.58 -3.29 4.83
CA ARG A 300 15.98 -3.42 4.37
C ARG A 300 16.83 -4.31 5.27
N LEU A 301 16.34 -4.66 6.46
CA LEU A 301 17.15 -5.26 7.52
C LEU A 301 16.35 -6.32 8.26
N THR A 302 17.03 -7.39 8.67
CA THR A 302 16.49 -8.34 9.64
C THR A 302 16.78 -7.80 11.04
N LEU A 303 15.83 -7.14 11.69
CA LEU A 303 16.00 -6.67 13.07
C LEU A 303 15.98 -7.83 14.07
N ALA A 304 16.40 -7.58 15.32
CA ALA A 304 16.54 -8.65 16.31
C ALA A 304 15.21 -9.34 16.59
N THR A 305 15.27 -10.67 16.77
CA THR A 305 14.11 -11.45 17.21
C THR A 305 13.66 -11.01 18.61
N LEU A 306 12.37 -10.74 18.76
CA LEU A 306 11.77 -10.33 20.03
C LEU A 306 11.01 -11.50 20.64
N ASN A 307 11.34 -11.86 21.87
CA ASN A 307 10.58 -12.81 22.66
C ASN A 307 9.68 -12.05 23.62
N GLU A 308 8.38 -12.06 23.36
CA GLU A 308 7.39 -11.30 24.13
C GLU A 308 7.28 -11.71 25.60
N ALA A 309 7.74 -12.92 25.97
CA ALA A 309 7.80 -13.34 27.37
C ALA A 309 9.02 -12.78 28.12
N SER A 310 10.02 -12.25 27.41
CA SER A 310 11.34 -11.92 27.96
C SER A 310 12.06 -10.84 27.14
N LEU A 311 11.41 -9.68 26.99
CA LEU A 311 11.94 -8.51 26.29
C LEU A 311 12.95 -7.77 27.16
N VAL A 312 14.07 -7.36 26.58
CA VAL A 312 15.09 -6.56 27.27
C VAL A 312 15.00 -5.12 26.75
N GLU A 313 14.63 -4.18 27.62
CA GLU A 313 14.37 -2.79 27.22
C GLU A 313 15.65 -2.09 26.79
N THR A 314 16.79 -2.38 27.43
CA THR A 314 18.10 -1.79 27.08
C THR A 314 18.60 -2.18 25.69
N THR A 315 18.00 -3.18 25.04
CA THR A 315 18.38 -3.59 23.68
C THR A 315 17.36 -3.18 22.62
N GLY A 316 16.15 -2.78 23.02
CA GLY A 316 15.08 -2.38 22.11
C GLY A 316 14.84 -3.39 20.99
N VAL A 317 14.77 -2.90 19.75
CA VAL A 317 14.66 -3.74 18.53
C VAL A 317 16.00 -4.23 17.97
N GLY A 318 17.13 -3.80 18.57
CA GLY A 318 18.46 -4.39 18.39
C GLY A 318 19.06 -4.38 16.97
N ALA A 319 20.39 -4.29 16.91
CA ALA A 319 21.15 -4.42 15.67
C ALA A 319 21.43 -5.89 15.32
N ALA A 320 20.97 -6.37 14.16
CA ALA A 320 21.65 -7.46 13.47
C ALA A 320 22.98 -6.96 12.90
N PRO A 321 23.97 -7.84 12.57
CA PRO A 321 25.39 -7.48 12.47
C PRO A 321 25.81 -6.49 11.35
N ALA A 322 24.89 -5.84 10.63
CA ALA A 322 25.21 -5.05 9.44
C ALA A 322 24.76 -3.57 9.47
N ALA A 323 23.81 -3.16 10.31
CA ALA A 323 23.45 -1.74 10.45
C ALA A 323 22.61 -1.48 11.72
N LEU A 324 22.86 -0.34 12.36
CA LEU A 324 22.00 0.19 13.43
C LEU A 324 20.72 0.72 12.78
N PHE A 325 19.56 0.29 13.25
CA PHE A 325 18.28 0.84 12.81
C PHE A 325 18.07 2.21 13.46
N THR A 326 17.59 3.17 12.68
CA THR A 326 17.11 4.46 13.19
C THR A 326 15.80 4.78 12.50
N GLY A 327 14.78 5.10 13.29
CA GLY A 327 13.42 5.28 12.81
C GLY A 327 12.43 5.25 13.95
N LYS A 328 11.20 4.81 13.66
CA LYS A 328 10.13 4.69 14.62
C LYS A 328 9.53 3.30 14.54
N VAL A 329 9.13 2.76 15.68
CA VAL A 329 8.41 1.48 15.75
C VAL A 329 7.11 1.68 16.50
N ALA A 330 6.03 1.05 16.04
CA ALA A 330 4.78 1.01 16.77
C ALA A 330 4.64 -0.34 17.50
N PHE A 331 4.12 -0.31 18.72
CA PHE A 331 3.91 -1.52 19.52
C PHE A 331 2.72 -1.41 20.47
N GLY A 332 2.28 -2.58 20.94
CA GLY A 332 1.10 -2.77 21.76
C GLY A 332 1.37 -3.07 23.24
N PRO A 333 0.29 -3.24 24.02
CA PRO A 333 -1.08 -2.81 23.70
C PRO A 333 -1.20 -1.31 23.49
N GLN A 334 -2.22 -0.86 22.77
CA GLN A 334 -2.54 0.56 22.63
C GLN A 334 -2.65 1.28 24.00
N ALA A 335 -2.53 2.62 24.01
CA ALA A 335 -2.63 3.43 25.23
C ALA A 335 -3.22 4.82 24.98
N GLY A 336 -3.57 5.50 26.07
CA GLY A 336 -4.19 6.83 26.05
C GLY A 336 -5.71 6.78 26.04
N ILE A 337 -6.32 7.97 26.04
CA ILE A 337 -7.76 8.16 25.88
C ILE A 337 -7.95 9.25 24.80
N PRO A 338 -8.45 8.90 23.60
CA PRO A 338 -8.75 7.54 23.13
C PRO A 338 -7.49 6.66 23.05
N SER A 339 -7.67 5.35 23.14
CA SER A 339 -6.59 4.37 23.05
C SER A 339 -6.04 4.34 21.62
N LYS A 340 -4.74 4.60 21.46
CA LYS A 340 -4.03 4.65 20.16
C LYS A 340 -2.74 3.83 20.19
N ALA A 341 -2.20 3.52 19.02
CA ALA A 341 -0.91 2.85 18.90
C ALA A 341 0.21 3.63 19.63
N VAL A 342 1.08 2.91 20.35
CA VAL A 342 2.27 3.49 20.97
C VAL A 342 3.36 3.54 19.92
N VAL A 343 4.09 4.64 19.82
CA VAL A 343 5.24 4.76 18.94
C VAL A 343 6.46 5.10 19.78
N ALA A 344 7.54 4.36 19.58
CA ALA A 344 8.85 4.67 20.11
C ALA A 344 9.77 5.14 18.98
N THR A 345 10.50 6.21 19.22
CA THR A 345 11.60 6.66 18.39
C THR A 345 12.83 5.83 18.74
N VAL A 346 13.40 5.18 17.74
CA VAL A 346 14.59 4.33 17.89
C VAL A 346 15.74 5.02 17.20
N ASN A 347 16.78 5.40 17.94
CA ASN A 347 18.09 5.71 17.38
C ASN A 347 19.02 4.48 17.49
N ALA A 348 20.18 4.61 16.87
CA ALA A 348 21.27 3.65 16.99
C ALA A 348 21.55 3.27 18.47
N ASP A 349 21.35 1.99 18.81
CA ASP A 349 21.50 1.42 20.16
C ASP A 349 20.50 1.92 21.22
N ASP A 350 19.36 2.49 20.80
CA ASP A 350 18.35 2.96 21.74
C ASP A 350 17.59 1.83 22.43
N SER A 351 17.40 2.05 23.71
CA SER A 351 16.49 1.29 24.55
C SER A 351 15.04 1.66 24.28
N ILE A 352 14.13 0.70 24.40
CA ILE A 352 12.69 0.93 24.33
C ILE A 352 12.07 0.48 25.64
N ASP A 353 11.36 1.38 26.34
CA ASP A 353 10.56 1.06 27.54
C ASP A 353 9.31 0.27 27.13
N TRP A 354 9.49 -1.03 26.90
CA TRP A 354 8.44 -1.94 26.44
C TRP A 354 7.26 -2.03 27.42
N ASN A 355 7.52 -1.98 28.73
CA ASN A 355 6.46 -2.08 29.72
C ASN A 355 5.79 -0.72 30.04
N ARG A 356 6.41 0.39 29.62
CA ARG A 356 5.95 1.77 29.76
C ARG A 356 5.84 2.24 31.21
N ASN A 357 6.76 1.82 32.06
CA ASN A 357 6.79 2.22 33.47
C ASN A 357 7.55 3.55 33.71
N GLY A 358 8.12 4.14 32.64
CA GLY A 358 8.91 5.37 32.67
C GLY A 358 10.39 5.14 32.93
N THR A 359 10.85 3.89 32.98
CA THR A 359 12.26 3.52 33.20
C THR A 359 12.66 2.35 32.32
N VAL A 360 13.84 2.46 31.71
CA VAL A 360 14.45 1.38 30.92
C VAL A 360 15.22 0.43 31.84
N SER A 361 15.00 -0.87 31.68
CA SER A 361 15.69 -1.91 32.45
C SER A 361 16.29 -3.04 31.60
N ALA A 362 17.41 -3.60 32.07
CA ALA A 362 17.96 -4.84 31.54
C ALA A 362 17.24 -6.11 32.08
N THR A 363 16.34 -5.93 33.05
CA THR A 363 15.52 -7.03 33.59
C THR A 363 14.44 -7.37 32.57
N PRO A 364 14.29 -8.64 32.15
CA PRO A 364 13.30 -8.99 31.15
C PRO A 364 11.87 -8.66 31.59
N VAL A 365 11.09 -8.13 30.65
CA VAL A 365 9.68 -7.79 30.82
C VAL A 365 8.86 -8.58 29.82
N ALA A 366 7.63 -8.89 30.18
CA ALA A 366 6.73 -9.55 29.26
C ALA A 366 5.72 -8.55 28.69
N ARG A 367 5.56 -8.53 27.36
CA ARG A 367 4.63 -7.65 26.66
C ARG A 367 4.17 -8.26 25.33
N ASP A 368 2.86 -8.24 25.11
CA ASP A 368 2.22 -8.53 23.83
C ASP A 368 2.38 -7.28 22.92
N LEU A 369 3.43 -7.30 22.10
CA LEU A 369 3.92 -6.17 21.32
C LEU A 369 3.14 -5.96 20.03
N ASN A 370 2.59 -7.03 19.45
CA ASN A 370 1.80 -6.96 18.22
C ASN A 370 0.29 -6.81 18.47
N ASN A 371 -0.19 -6.82 19.71
CA ASN A 371 -1.59 -6.50 20.02
C ASN A 371 -1.90 -4.99 19.88
N LEU A 372 -2.43 -4.59 18.73
CA LEU A 372 -2.89 -3.22 18.49
C LEU A 372 -4.41 -3.07 18.50
N GLY A 373 -5.14 -4.08 18.99
CA GLY A 373 -6.60 -4.00 19.17
C GLY A 373 -7.40 -3.94 17.87
N ILE A 374 -6.79 -4.30 16.73
CA ILE A 374 -7.43 -4.47 15.42
C ILE A 374 -7.54 -5.95 15.07
N ALA A 375 -8.35 -6.33 14.09
CA ALA A 375 -8.62 -7.75 13.80
C ALA A 375 -7.37 -8.49 13.33
N SER A 376 -6.52 -7.82 12.53
CA SER A 376 -5.25 -8.38 12.04
C SER A 376 -4.12 -8.35 13.08
N CYS A 377 -4.31 -7.66 14.21
CA CYS A 377 -3.33 -7.51 15.28
C CYS A 377 -4.03 -7.56 16.67
N PRO A 378 -4.71 -8.69 16.99
CA PRO A 378 -5.55 -8.79 18.18
C PRO A 378 -4.71 -9.13 19.43
N ALA A 379 -5.35 -9.06 20.60
CA ALA A 379 -4.78 -9.63 21.81
C ALA A 379 -4.64 -11.15 21.68
N LEU A 380 -3.52 -11.69 22.14
CA LEU A 380 -3.29 -13.14 22.10
C LEU A 380 -4.34 -13.90 22.94
N PRO A 381 -4.96 -14.97 22.41
CA PRO A 381 -5.93 -15.75 23.15
C PRO A 381 -5.24 -16.53 24.28
N GLY A 382 -5.80 -16.49 25.49
CA GLY A 382 -5.26 -17.21 26.66
C GLY A 382 -4.74 -16.29 27.76
N THR A 383 -3.76 -16.76 28.53
CA THR A 383 -3.17 -16.02 29.66
C THR A 383 -1.72 -15.64 29.37
N PHE A 384 -1.48 -14.35 29.22
CA PHE A 384 -0.14 -13.80 29.04
C PHE A 384 0.66 -13.84 30.35
N PRO A 385 1.97 -14.19 30.34
CA PRO A 385 2.85 -14.42 29.19
C PRO A 385 2.97 -15.88 28.73
N ALA A 386 2.09 -16.80 29.16
CA ALA A 386 2.21 -18.21 28.80
C ALA A 386 1.93 -18.49 27.31
N ASN A 387 1.21 -17.59 26.64
CA ASN A 387 0.89 -17.62 25.22
C ASN A 387 1.72 -16.62 24.38
N ALA A 388 2.76 -16.01 24.96
CA ALA A 388 3.58 -15.00 24.31
C ALA A 388 4.25 -15.53 23.02
N GLU A 389 4.42 -14.65 22.03
CA GLU A 389 4.97 -15.01 20.72
C GLU A 389 6.47 -14.72 20.60
N ILE A 390 7.07 -15.30 19.56
CA ILE A 390 8.42 -14.96 19.09
C ILE A 390 8.27 -14.21 17.78
N LEU A 391 8.60 -12.93 17.78
CA LEU A 391 8.50 -12.07 16.61
C LEU A 391 9.85 -12.01 15.91
N THR A 392 9.96 -12.60 14.72
CA THR A 392 11.16 -12.55 13.88
C THR A 392 11.15 -11.32 12.98
N GLY A 393 12.27 -10.61 12.89
CA GLY A 393 12.47 -9.59 11.86
C GLY A 393 12.69 -10.22 10.49
N PHE A 394 12.52 -9.46 9.41
CA PHE A 394 12.67 -9.95 8.04
C PHE A 394 13.20 -8.84 7.11
N ASN A 395 13.99 -9.22 6.10
CA ASN A 395 14.55 -8.31 5.10
C ASN A 395 13.90 -8.63 3.75
N ASP A 396 12.97 -7.78 3.33
CA ASP A 396 12.14 -8.00 2.17
C ASP A 396 12.92 -7.86 0.87
N TRP A 397 13.77 -6.84 0.76
CA TRP A 397 14.42 -6.50 -0.50
C TRP A 397 15.29 -7.63 -1.03
N ILE A 398 15.95 -8.39 -0.14
CA ILE A 398 16.76 -9.56 -0.54
C ILE A 398 15.92 -10.82 -0.79
N SER A 399 14.62 -10.77 -0.54
CA SER A 399 13.70 -11.90 -0.52
C SER A 399 12.55 -11.78 -1.52
N LEU A 400 12.54 -10.71 -2.34
CA LEU A 400 11.55 -10.55 -3.40
C LEU A 400 11.62 -11.72 -4.40
N ASP A 401 10.46 -12.25 -4.75
CA ASP A 401 10.27 -13.22 -5.82
C ASP A 401 9.84 -12.50 -7.11
N PHE A 402 10.76 -12.42 -8.07
CA PHE A 402 10.49 -11.81 -9.37
C PHE A 402 9.82 -12.79 -10.36
N ASN A 403 9.82 -14.09 -10.07
CA ASN A 403 9.34 -15.11 -11.00
C ASN A 403 7.94 -15.59 -10.65
N PHE A 404 6.95 -14.69 -10.72
CA PHE A 404 5.55 -15.03 -10.50
C PHE A 404 5.06 -16.18 -11.41
N ARG A 405 5.68 -16.38 -12.58
CA ARG A 405 5.35 -17.48 -13.51
C ARG A 405 5.62 -18.88 -12.94
N GLY A 406 6.46 -18.98 -11.92
CA GLY A 406 6.72 -20.22 -11.18
C GLY A 406 5.66 -20.53 -10.12
N SER A 407 4.77 -19.59 -9.83
CA SER A 407 3.71 -19.74 -8.83
C SER A 407 2.54 -20.58 -9.36
N LEU A 408 1.83 -21.21 -8.44
CA LEU A 408 0.58 -21.91 -8.73
C LEU A 408 -0.52 -20.94 -9.18
N ASP A 409 -0.43 -19.67 -8.79
CA ASP A 409 -1.42 -18.62 -9.11
C ASP A 409 -1.23 -18.03 -10.51
N PHE A 410 -0.11 -18.26 -11.19
CA PHE A 410 0.12 -17.77 -12.55
C PHE A 410 -0.84 -18.37 -13.61
N ALA A 411 -1.42 -19.55 -13.35
CA ALA A 411 -2.32 -20.18 -14.29
C ALA A 411 -3.62 -19.35 -14.41
N GLY A 412 -3.81 -18.65 -15.52
CA GLY A 412 -4.89 -17.68 -15.75
C GLY A 412 -6.27 -18.03 -15.16
N GLY A 413 -6.52 -17.54 -13.95
CA GLY A 413 -7.77 -17.71 -13.19
C GLY A 413 -7.84 -18.90 -12.23
N ALA A 414 -6.71 -19.55 -11.90
CA ALA A 414 -6.63 -20.62 -10.90
C ALA A 414 -5.81 -20.16 -9.68
N THR A 415 -6.41 -19.29 -8.88
CA THR A 415 -5.88 -18.84 -7.58
C THR A 415 -5.92 -20.01 -6.57
N SER A 416 -4.80 -20.66 -6.30
CA SER A 416 -4.70 -21.81 -5.40
C SER A 416 -3.76 -21.61 -4.21
N SER A 417 -2.92 -20.57 -4.21
CA SER A 417 -2.02 -20.23 -3.10
C SER A 417 -2.36 -18.93 -2.38
N ILE A 418 -3.56 -18.86 -1.79
CA ILE A 418 -3.77 -17.99 -0.63
C ILE A 418 -3.51 -18.76 0.65
N ASP A 419 -2.50 -18.29 1.39
CA ASP A 419 -2.38 -18.55 2.82
C ASP A 419 -3.11 -17.44 3.63
N GLU A 420 -3.77 -16.49 2.96
CA GLU A 420 -4.50 -15.38 3.59
C GLU A 420 -5.94 -15.29 3.06
N ASN A 421 -6.86 -16.01 3.73
CA ASN A 421 -8.29 -15.63 3.77
C ASN A 421 -8.50 -14.41 4.70
N ILE A 422 -7.53 -13.49 4.75
CA ILE A 422 -7.52 -12.35 5.67
C ILE A 422 -7.86 -11.14 4.83
N VAL A 423 -8.89 -10.41 5.26
CA VAL A 423 -9.25 -9.13 4.65
C VAL A 423 -8.12 -8.15 4.95
N GLU A 424 -7.60 -7.49 3.91
CA GLU A 424 -6.58 -6.45 4.11
C GLU A 424 -7.08 -5.32 5.01
N ILE A 425 -6.17 -4.43 5.45
CA ILE A 425 -6.50 -3.39 6.42
C ILE A 425 -7.76 -2.64 6.00
N THR A 426 -8.74 -2.61 6.90
CA THR A 426 -10.01 -1.92 6.65
C THR A 426 -9.96 -0.48 7.14
N LEU A 427 -10.80 0.40 6.58
CA LEU A 427 -10.91 1.80 7.04
C LEU A 427 -11.08 1.91 8.57
N PRO A 428 -11.95 1.14 9.25
CA PRO A 428 -12.05 1.18 10.72
C PRO A 428 -10.76 0.80 11.43
N GLU A 429 -9.98 -0.15 10.92
CA GLU A 429 -8.71 -0.55 11.50
C GLU A 429 -7.63 0.50 11.30
N ALA A 430 -7.55 1.11 10.11
CA ALA A 430 -6.66 2.23 9.85
C ALA A 430 -6.96 3.44 10.76
N LEU A 431 -8.24 3.73 11.02
CA LEU A 431 -8.66 4.76 11.97
C LEU A 431 -8.33 4.42 13.43
N SER A 432 -8.36 3.14 13.79
CA SER A 432 -7.94 2.65 15.11
C SER A 432 -6.42 2.80 15.30
N LEU A 433 -5.63 2.49 14.27
CA LEU A 433 -4.17 2.62 14.29
C LEU A 433 -3.69 4.08 14.21
N SER A 434 -4.41 4.94 13.48
CA SER A 434 -4.08 6.36 13.33
C SER A 434 -3.89 7.02 14.69
N ARG A 435 -2.78 7.71 14.89
CA ARG A 435 -2.49 8.50 16.10
C ARG A 435 -3.14 9.88 16.08
N ASP A 436 -3.81 10.24 15.00
CA ASP A 436 -4.57 11.48 14.93
C ASP A 436 -5.84 11.36 15.79
N VAL A 437 -6.12 12.41 16.55
CA VAL A 437 -7.23 12.44 17.50
C VAL A 437 -8.07 13.69 17.24
N ILE A 438 -9.38 13.46 17.21
CA ILE A 438 -10.38 14.52 17.23
C ILE A 438 -11.32 14.33 18.41
N ASP A 439 -11.96 15.42 18.79
CA ASP A 439 -13.06 15.43 19.75
C ASP A 439 -14.24 16.19 19.13
N ILE A 440 -15.31 15.46 18.83
CA ILE A 440 -16.54 16.00 18.28
C ILE A 440 -17.37 16.55 19.43
N LYS A 441 -17.53 17.87 19.46
CA LYS A 441 -18.22 18.62 20.51
C LYS A 441 -17.50 18.48 21.87
N PRO A 442 -16.30 19.07 22.02
CA PRO A 442 -15.40 18.83 23.16
C PRO A 442 -15.90 19.09 24.58
N ALA A 443 -17.09 19.68 24.73
CA ALA A 443 -17.75 19.89 26.02
C ALA A 443 -18.85 18.87 26.32
N ASP A 444 -19.08 17.89 25.44
CA ASP A 444 -20.11 16.86 25.55
C ASP A 444 -19.48 15.47 25.51
N PRO A 445 -19.41 14.72 26.63
CA PRO A 445 -18.77 13.41 26.67
C PRO A 445 -19.48 12.32 25.85
N ASN A 446 -20.65 12.61 25.27
CA ASN A 446 -21.37 11.68 24.40
C ASN A 446 -21.38 12.13 22.94
N ASN A 447 -20.76 13.27 22.60
CA ASN A 447 -20.69 13.81 21.24
C ASN A 447 -22.10 13.85 20.61
N THR A 448 -23.08 14.37 21.35
CA THR A 448 -24.50 14.22 21.00
C THR A 448 -24.89 15.19 19.88
N ILE A 449 -25.38 14.64 18.77
CA ILE A 449 -25.89 15.38 17.61
C ILE A 449 -27.41 15.17 17.50
N GLY A 450 -28.18 16.25 17.62
CA GLY A 450 -29.64 16.21 17.46
C GLY A 450 -30.06 16.29 16.00
N ARG A 451 -31.01 15.44 15.57
CA ARG A 451 -31.53 15.45 14.19
C ARG A 451 -32.66 16.45 13.97
N GLY A 452 -33.40 16.79 15.02
CA GLY A 452 -34.64 17.57 14.94
C GLY A 452 -34.47 19.01 14.45
N ALA A 453 -33.28 19.60 14.53
CA ALA A 453 -32.99 20.97 14.14
C ALA A 453 -31.60 21.11 13.53
N ALA A 454 -31.41 22.18 12.75
CA ALA A 454 -30.07 22.55 12.29
C ALA A 454 -29.24 23.00 13.50
N THR A 455 -27.99 22.56 13.57
CA THR A 455 -27.07 22.87 14.67
C THR A 455 -25.67 23.13 14.14
N THR A 456 -24.94 24.01 14.79
CA THR A 456 -23.49 24.15 14.60
C THR A 456 -22.81 23.38 15.72
N ILE A 457 -21.80 22.58 15.39
CA ILE A 457 -20.94 21.91 16.39
C ILE A 457 -19.48 22.34 16.19
N GLU A 458 -18.71 22.25 17.26
CA GLU A 458 -17.25 22.37 17.21
C GLU A 458 -16.65 20.96 17.11
N VAL A 459 -15.59 20.81 16.31
CA VAL A 459 -14.71 19.65 16.35
C VAL A 459 -13.30 20.15 16.63
N ALA A 460 -12.64 19.59 17.63
CA ALA A 460 -11.24 19.86 17.91
C ALA A 460 -10.36 18.81 17.23
N MET A 461 -9.31 19.24 16.54
CA MET A 461 -8.23 18.38 16.04
C MET A 461 -7.00 18.63 16.90
N PHE A 462 -6.51 17.58 17.56
CA PHE A 462 -5.47 17.73 18.57
C PHE A 462 -4.07 17.78 17.96
N SER A 463 -3.24 18.66 18.50
CA SER A 463 -1.80 18.57 18.34
C SER A 463 -1.28 17.36 19.12
N ARG A 464 -0.15 16.78 18.72
CA ARG A 464 0.43 15.62 19.42
C ARG A 464 1.94 15.70 19.55
N ARG A 465 2.43 15.09 20.63
CA ARG A 465 3.87 14.96 20.92
C ARG A 465 4.36 13.54 20.66
N ASP A 466 5.65 13.42 20.40
CA ASP A 466 6.34 12.14 20.34
C ASP A 466 6.65 11.61 21.76
N ASP A 467 7.30 10.45 21.81
CA ASP A 467 7.74 9.77 23.02
C ASP A 467 8.83 10.53 23.80
N HIS A 468 9.43 11.56 23.20
CA HIS A 468 10.37 12.47 23.85
C HIS A 468 9.73 13.80 24.28
N GLY A 469 8.41 13.95 24.09
CA GLY A 469 7.66 15.16 24.43
C GLY A 469 7.85 16.32 23.44
N LEU A 470 8.48 16.10 22.29
CA LEU A 470 8.59 17.10 21.22
C LEU A 470 7.30 17.16 20.44
N LEU A 471 6.95 18.33 19.89
CA LEU A 471 5.76 18.49 19.06
C LEU A 471 5.97 17.74 17.74
N GLU A 472 5.29 16.61 17.59
CA GLU A 472 5.41 15.72 16.44
C GLU A 472 4.46 16.12 15.31
N PHE A 473 3.26 16.55 15.67
CA PHE A 473 2.29 17.11 14.74
C PHE A 473 1.59 18.32 15.39
N ASP A 474 1.49 19.39 14.60
CA ASP A 474 0.88 20.65 14.99
C ASP A 474 -0.41 20.86 14.20
N ALA A 475 -1.56 20.72 14.87
CA ALA A 475 -2.87 20.84 14.25
C ALA A 475 -3.13 22.23 13.63
N ARG A 476 -2.34 23.25 14.01
CA ARG A 476 -2.41 24.60 13.44
C ARG A 476 -1.99 24.66 11.97
N ASN A 477 -1.27 23.65 11.50
CA ASN A 477 -0.80 23.55 10.12
C ASN A 477 -1.86 22.96 9.17
N LEU A 478 -3.00 22.49 9.68
CA LEU A 478 -4.10 21.99 8.85
C LEU A 478 -4.72 23.14 8.05
N ASP A 479 -4.92 22.92 6.75
CA ASP A 479 -5.63 23.87 5.89
C ASP A 479 -7.14 23.72 6.09
N PRO A 480 -7.86 24.72 6.64
CA PRO A 480 -9.31 24.63 6.83
C PRO A 480 -10.10 24.45 5.52
N ALA A 481 -9.50 24.68 4.36
CA ALA A 481 -10.12 24.41 3.07
C ALA A 481 -10.21 22.92 2.72
N THR A 482 -9.33 22.10 3.28
CA THR A 482 -9.29 20.65 3.04
C THR A 482 -10.00 19.86 4.14
N ILE A 483 -10.26 20.49 5.29
CA ILE A 483 -10.94 19.84 6.41
C ILE A 483 -12.39 19.47 6.04
N VAL A 484 -12.66 18.17 6.12
CA VAL A 484 -13.96 17.57 5.84
C VAL A 484 -14.32 16.63 6.98
N LEU A 485 -15.53 16.80 7.52
CA LEU A 485 -16.15 15.85 8.45
C LEU A 485 -17.21 15.05 7.69
N ARG A 486 -17.13 13.72 7.75
CA ARG A 486 -18.06 12.83 7.03
C ARG A 486 -18.51 11.67 7.89
N GLY A 487 -19.64 11.07 7.50
CA GLY A 487 -20.08 9.82 8.09
C GLY A 487 -19.26 8.62 7.60
N THR A 488 -19.38 7.49 8.29
CA THR A 488 -18.80 6.21 7.89
C THR A 488 -19.88 5.18 7.51
N GLY A 489 -19.45 4.10 6.86
CA GLY A 489 -20.35 3.01 6.44
C GLY A 489 -21.34 3.50 5.38
N ASN A 490 -22.64 3.36 5.65
CA ASN A 490 -23.69 3.75 4.70
C ASN A 490 -24.08 5.24 4.77
N ALA A 491 -23.39 6.02 5.61
CA ALA A 491 -23.66 7.45 5.72
C ALA A 491 -23.19 8.19 4.45
N THR A 492 -24.04 9.05 3.91
CA THR A 492 -23.78 9.79 2.65
C THR A 492 -23.45 11.26 2.88
N TRP A 493 -23.39 11.70 4.14
CA TRP A 493 -23.18 13.10 4.47
C TRP A 493 -21.70 13.43 4.57
N THR A 494 -21.37 14.63 4.12
CA THR A 494 -20.02 15.21 4.12
C THR A 494 -20.20 16.70 4.38
N LEU A 495 -19.43 17.25 5.32
CA LEU A 495 -19.55 18.62 5.80
C LEU A 495 -18.19 19.31 5.74
N PRO A 496 -18.04 20.40 4.96
CA PRO A 496 -16.86 21.24 5.04
C PRO A 496 -16.90 22.12 6.29
N VAL A 497 -15.76 22.73 6.62
CA VAL A 497 -15.68 23.76 7.65
C VAL A 497 -16.62 24.94 7.33
N LYS A 498 -17.37 25.37 8.34
CA LYS A 498 -18.27 26.53 8.27
C LYS A 498 -17.52 27.78 7.86
N ARG A 499 -18.13 28.56 6.98
CA ARG A 499 -17.66 29.91 6.60
C ARG A 499 -18.64 30.97 7.09
N ASN A 500 -18.13 32.12 7.52
CA ASN A 500 -18.97 33.28 7.79
C ASN A 500 -19.43 33.95 6.47
N THR A 501 -20.22 35.02 6.60
CA THR A 501 -20.74 35.82 5.47
C THR A 501 -19.65 36.48 4.61
N GLN A 502 -18.41 36.54 5.09
CA GLN A 502 -17.24 37.05 4.38
C GLN A 502 -16.41 35.93 3.73
N GLY A 503 -16.86 34.67 3.80
CA GLY A 503 -16.15 33.51 3.26
C GLY A 503 -15.00 32.99 4.14
N LYS A 504 -14.78 33.57 5.34
CA LYS A 504 -13.72 33.17 6.26
C LYS A 504 -14.12 31.91 7.02
N PHE A 505 -13.23 30.91 7.04
CA PHE A 505 -13.38 29.71 7.84
C PHE A 505 -13.55 30.02 9.33
N GLN A 506 -14.50 29.36 9.96
CA GLN A 506 -14.81 29.48 11.38
C GLN A 506 -13.99 28.45 12.16
N CYS A 507 -12.69 28.75 12.32
CA CYS A 507 -11.81 28.00 13.19
C CYS A 507 -11.13 28.92 14.21
N SER A 508 -10.69 28.34 15.32
CA SER A 508 -9.98 29.01 16.41
C SER A 508 -8.91 28.08 17.00
N MET A 509 -7.94 28.66 17.70
CA MET A 509 -6.90 27.88 18.39
C MET A 509 -7.21 27.81 19.88
N ARG A 510 -7.26 26.61 20.44
CA ARG A 510 -7.55 26.36 21.87
C ARG A 510 -6.80 25.11 22.30
N ASP A 511 -6.21 25.12 23.49
CA ASP A 511 -5.74 23.90 24.14
C ASP A 511 -6.95 23.23 24.81
N VAL A 512 -7.54 22.24 24.13
CA VAL A 512 -8.80 21.60 24.52
C VAL A 512 -8.56 20.48 25.51
N ASN A 513 -7.49 19.71 25.31
CA ASN A 513 -7.14 18.55 26.12
C ASN A 513 -6.22 18.91 27.32
N HIS A 514 -5.80 20.18 27.45
CA HIS A 514 -4.94 20.71 28.50
C HIS A 514 -3.54 20.09 28.53
N ASP A 515 -2.99 19.74 27.36
CA ASP A 515 -1.64 19.18 27.22
C ASP A 515 -0.56 20.25 26.98
N GLY A 516 -0.95 21.52 26.92
CA GLY A 516 -0.07 22.67 26.68
C GLY A 516 0.33 22.87 25.22
N ALA A 517 -0.20 22.08 24.28
CA ALA A 517 -0.18 22.35 22.85
C ALA A 517 -1.50 23.02 22.43
N ALA A 518 -1.45 23.81 21.35
CA ALA A 518 -2.65 24.43 20.82
C ALA A 518 -3.30 23.50 19.79
N ASP A 519 -4.60 23.27 19.94
CA ASP A 519 -5.41 22.50 18.99
C ASP A 519 -6.12 23.45 18.02
N LEU A 520 -6.47 22.92 16.85
CA LEU A 520 -7.33 23.62 15.90
C LEU A 520 -8.78 23.20 16.16
N VAL A 521 -9.66 24.16 16.41
CA VAL A 521 -11.08 23.91 16.65
C VAL A 521 -11.88 24.57 15.54
N CYS A 522 -12.59 23.78 14.74
CA CYS A 522 -13.38 24.26 13.62
C CYS A 522 -14.88 24.00 13.83
N GLN A 523 -15.71 24.87 13.26
CA GLN A 523 -17.17 24.75 13.32
C GLN A 523 -17.73 24.07 12.07
N PHE A 524 -18.75 23.23 12.25
CA PHE A 524 -19.47 22.53 11.19
C PHE A 524 -20.97 22.75 11.34
N ASP A 525 -21.65 23.08 10.24
CA ASP A 525 -23.10 23.25 10.21
C ASP A 525 -23.77 21.94 9.81
N PHE A 526 -24.49 21.34 10.75
CA PHE A 526 -25.38 20.21 10.50
C PHE A 526 -26.75 20.75 10.15
N ALA A 527 -27.20 20.50 8.92
CA ALA A 527 -28.59 20.73 8.56
C ALA A 527 -29.50 19.71 9.27
N LYS A 528 -30.79 20.03 9.33
CA LYS A 528 -31.80 19.09 9.85
C LYS A 528 -31.72 17.77 9.07
N ASN A 529 -31.74 16.65 9.78
CA ASN A 529 -31.64 15.29 9.23
C ASN A 529 -30.34 14.95 8.47
N THR A 530 -29.24 15.72 8.62
CA THR A 530 -27.94 15.35 8.01
C THR A 530 -27.45 13.99 8.49
N VAL A 531 -27.48 13.75 9.80
CA VAL A 531 -27.10 12.46 10.41
C VAL A 531 -28.30 11.54 10.59
N SER A 532 -28.06 10.23 10.53
CA SER A 532 -29.07 9.19 10.75
C SER A 532 -28.91 8.54 12.14
N VAL A 533 -29.99 8.02 12.73
CA VAL A 533 -29.96 7.36 14.06
C VAL A 533 -29.05 6.12 14.09
N GLY A 534 -28.77 5.55 12.91
CA GLY A 534 -27.82 4.43 12.77
C GLY A 534 -26.34 4.86 12.75
N ASP A 535 -26.04 6.16 12.60
CA ASP A 535 -24.68 6.66 12.55
C ASP A 535 -24.08 6.63 13.96
N LYS A 536 -22.86 6.09 14.08
CA LYS A 536 -22.18 5.87 15.37
C LYS A 536 -20.79 6.48 15.44
N SER A 537 -20.25 6.89 14.30
CA SER A 537 -18.92 7.46 14.18
C SER A 537 -18.90 8.47 13.04
N ALA A 538 -18.00 9.43 13.13
CA ALA A 538 -17.65 10.33 12.04
C ALA A 538 -16.14 10.34 11.86
N VAL A 539 -15.72 10.57 10.63
CA VAL A 539 -14.31 10.68 10.23
C VAL A 539 -14.04 12.12 9.83
N LEU A 540 -12.90 12.64 10.29
CA LEU A 540 -12.36 13.91 9.86
C LEU A 540 -11.09 13.66 9.05
N GLU A 541 -11.09 14.20 7.84
CA GLU A 541 -9.97 14.17 6.91
C GLU A 541 -9.54 15.60 6.63
N ALA A 542 -8.22 15.82 6.57
CA ALA A 542 -7.65 17.13 6.27
C ALA A 542 -6.22 16.97 5.76
N THR A 543 -5.72 17.98 5.06
CA THR A 543 -4.33 18.06 4.64
C THR A 543 -3.71 19.34 5.20
N THR A 544 -2.43 19.27 5.53
CA THR A 544 -1.62 20.41 5.95
C THR A 544 -1.42 21.42 4.81
N PHE A 545 -1.17 22.69 5.13
CA PHE A 545 -0.97 23.76 4.12
C PHE A 545 0.15 23.49 3.12
N ASP A 546 1.17 22.73 3.53
CA ASP A 546 2.29 22.35 2.68
C ASP A 546 2.06 21.04 1.91
N GLY A 547 0.92 20.37 2.15
CA GLY A 547 0.58 19.11 1.50
C GLY A 547 1.38 17.90 1.98
N THR A 548 2.14 18.01 3.08
CA THR A 548 3.09 16.96 3.49
C THR A 548 2.50 15.90 4.42
N TYR A 549 1.35 16.19 5.03
CA TYR A 549 0.67 15.29 5.95
C TYR A 549 -0.84 15.35 5.75
N ASP A 550 -1.44 14.17 5.60
CA ASP A 550 -2.88 13.95 5.62
C ASP A 550 -3.31 13.51 7.01
N PHE A 551 -4.08 14.34 7.68
CA PHE A 551 -4.67 14.04 8.98
C PHE A 551 -5.93 13.21 8.80
N HIS A 552 -6.01 12.11 9.54
CA HIS A 552 -7.09 11.15 9.41
C HIS A 552 -7.50 10.60 10.78
N ALA A 553 -8.63 11.06 11.29
CA ALA A 553 -9.11 10.71 12.61
C ALA A 553 -10.58 10.34 12.60
N SER A 554 -11.02 9.62 13.63
CA SER A 554 -12.43 9.34 13.85
C SER A 554 -12.80 9.54 15.30
N ASP A 555 -14.06 9.86 15.53
CA ASP A 555 -14.65 9.90 16.86
C ASP A 555 -16.10 9.40 16.83
N SER A 556 -16.52 8.83 17.94
CA SER A 556 -17.87 8.33 18.12
C SER A 556 -18.86 9.48 18.19
N ILE A 557 -20.08 9.25 17.71
CA ILE A 557 -21.18 10.22 17.83
C ILE A 557 -22.41 9.54 18.37
N ARG A 558 -23.19 10.28 19.16
CA ARG A 558 -24.52 9.83 19.60
C ARG A 558 -25.59 10.64 18.92
N VAL A 559 -26.33 10.01 18.01
CA VAL A 559 -27.41 10.69 17.30
C VAL A 559 -28.73 10.58 18.07
N MET A 560 -29.31 11.73 18.41
CA MET A 560 -30.61 11.81 19.09
C MET A 560 -31.72 12.26 18.12
N PRO A 561 -32.97 11.78 18.30
CA PRO A 561 -34.10 12.13 17.43
C PRO A 561 -34.35 13.63 17.24
#